data_AF-A0A7J0BLJ3-F1
#
_entry.id   AF-A0A7J0BLJ3-F1
#
_cell.length_a   1.000
_cell.length_b   1.000
_cell.length_c   1.000
_cell.angle_alpha   90.00
_cell.angle_beta   90.00
_cell.angle_gamma   90.00
#
_symmetry.space_group_name_H-M   'P 1'
#
loop_
_entity.id
_entity.type
_entity.pdbx_description
1 polymer ?
#
loop_
_entity_poly.entity_id
_entity_poly.type
_entity_poly.pdbx_seq_one_letter_code
_entity_poly.pdbx_strand_id
1 'polypeptide(L)' 'MTHANKDELIRIARESGLPVSEDATVTDVVQLLGTLPILTDEIAEALNHILGNVRQVDNAARA' A
#
# COMPACT_ATOMS: atom_id res chain seq x y z
N MET A 1 -9.64 -2.94 -7.00
CA MET A 1 -8.21 -3.01 -6.65
C MET A 1 -7.66 -4.33 -7.16
N THR A 2 -6.67 -4.29 -8.04
CA THR A 2 -6.01 -5.48 -8.61
C THR A 2 -5.17 -6.19 -7.55
N HIS A 3 -5.14 -7.53 -7.57
CA HIS A 3 -4.34 -8.37 -6.66
C HIS A 3 -2.85 -7.95 -6.62
N ALA A 4 -2.30 -7.49 -7.75
CA ALA A 4 -0.92 -7.04 -7.87
C ALA A 4 -0.53 -5.91 -6.90
N ASN A 5 -1.44 -4.96 -6.61
CA ASN A 5 -1.13 -3.84 -5.71
C ASN A 5 -1.08 -4.28 -4.23
N LYS A 6 -1.82 -5.35 -3.89
CA LYS A 6 -1.80 -5.93 -2.54
C LYS A 6 -0.48 -6.65 -2.28
N ASP A 7 -0.04 -7.45 -3.25
CA ASP A 7 1.17 -8.26 -3.10
C ASP A 7 2.43 -7.38 -3.00
N GLU A 8 2.47 -6.28 -3.77
CA GLU A 8 3.57 -5.32 -3.72
C GLU A 8 3.65 -4.58 -2.38
N LEU A 9 2.51 -4.20 -1.81
CA LEU A 9 2.44 -3.61 -0.47
C LEU A 9 2.99 -4.55 0.61
N ILE A 10 2.54 -5.81 0.58
CA ILE A 10 2.97 -6.82 1.54
C ILE A 10 4.48 -7.04 1.41
N ARG A 11 5.01 -7.05 0.17
CA ARG A 11 6.45 -7.15 -0.09
C ARG A 11 7.23 -6.00 0.55
N ILE A 12 6.87 -4.76 0.26
CA ILE A 12 7.58 -3.56 0.75
C ILE A 12 7.54 -3.47 2.28
N ALA A 13 6.39 -3.79 2.87
CA ALA A 13 6.25 -3.78 4.32
C ALA A 13 7.13 -4.86 4.99
N ARG A 14 7.22 -6.06 4.40
CA ARG A 14 8.14 -7.12 4.89
C ARG A 14 9.61 -6.73 4.73
N GLU A 15 9.99 -6.14 3.60
CA GLU A 15 11.34 -5.62 3.35
C GLU A 15 11.72 -4.52 4.35
N SER A 16 10.74 -3.73 4.78
CA SER A 16 10.88 -2.72 5.83
C SER A 16 10.90 -3.32 7.25
N GLY A 17 10.85 -4.65 7.40
CA GLY A 17 10.88 -5.35 8.68
C GLY A 17 9.55 -5.33 9.45
N LEU A 18 8.44 -4.96 8.80
CA LEU A 18 7.13 -4.93 9.44
C LEU A 18 6.53 -6.35 9.52
N PRO A 19 5.90 -6.70 10.66
CA PRO A 19 5.26 -8.00 10.83
C PRO A 19 3.92 -8.05 10.09
N VAL A 20 3.97 -8.31 8.79
CA VAL A 20 2.77 -8.41 7.94
C VAL A 20 2.31 -9.85 7.79
N SER A 21 1.09 -10.12 8.26
CA SER A 21 0.42 -11.43 8.11
C SER A 21 0.13 -11.74 6.64
N GLU A 22 0.15 -13.02 6.26
CA GLU A 22 -0.22 -13.45 4.88
C GLU A 22 -1.67 -13.09 4.54
N ASP A 23 -2.53 -13.03 5.55
CA ASP A 23 -3.95 -12.68 5.42
C ASP A 23 -4.18 -11.16 5.50
N ALA A 24 -3.12 -10.35 5.67
CA ALA A 24 -3.25 -8.92 5.86
C ALA A 24 -3.99 -8.27 4.68
N THR A 25 -4.92 -7.37 5.00
CA THR A 25 -5.58 -6.55 3.99
C THR A 25 -4.68 -5.39 3.60
N VAL A 26 -4.95 -4.78 2.45
CA VAL A 26 -4.26 -3.55 2.03
C VAL A 26 -4.38 -2.44 3.07
N THR A 27 -5.51 -2.38 3.78
CA THR A 27 -5.70 -1.38 4.84
C THR A 27 -4.78 -1.63 6.03
N ASP A 28 -4.60 -2.89 6.43
CA ASP A 28 -3.69 -3.25 7.53
C ASP A 28 -2.24 -2.90 7.19
N VAL A 29 -1.81 -3.19 5.96
CA VAL A 29 -0.45 -2.88 5.50
C VAL A 29 -0.20 -1.37 5.43
N VAL A 30 -1.17 -0.59 4.92
CA VAL A 30 -1.05 0.87 4.88
C VAL A 30 -1.01 1.46 6.30
N GLN A 31 -1.81 0.93 7.24
CA GLN A 31 -1.74 1.37 8.64
C GLN A 31 -0.37 1.07 9.25
N LEU A 32 0.18 -0.14 9.03
CA LEU A 32 1.50 -0.52 9.50
C LEU A 32 2.61 0.38 8.93
N LEU A 33 2.59 0.67 7.63
CA LEU A 33 3.53 1.60 7.00
C LEU A 33 3.42 3.01 7.58
N GLY A 34 2.21 3.46 7.93
CA GLY A 34 1.98 4.74 8.59
C GLY A 34 2.51 4.84 10.03
N THR A 35 2.86 3.71 10.66
CA THR A 35 3.49 3.70 12.00
C THR A 35 5.00 3.91 11.95
N LEU A 36 5.62 3.83 10.76
CA LEU A 36 7.05 4.04 10.62
C LEU A 36 7.38 5.53 10.83
N PRO A 37 8.33 5.85 11.73
CA PRO A 37 8.67 7.24 12.07
C PRO A 37 9.31 8.01 10.91
N ILE A 38 9.83 7.29 9.92
CA ILE A 38 10.40 7.84 8.69
C ILE A 38 9.74 7.10 7.52
N LEU A 39 8.96 7.83 6.73
CA LEU A 39 8.57 7.40 5.40
C LEU A 39 9.80 7.50 4.50
N THR A 40 10.37 6.36 4.12
CA THR A 40 11.41 6.32 3.09
C THR A 40 10.80 6.63 1.72
N ASP A 41 11.62 7.08 0.77
CA ASP A 41 11.17 7.41 -0.59
C ASP A 41 10.45 6.22 -1.25
N GLU A 42 10.93 4.99 -1.01
CA GLU A 42 10.29 3.75 -1.47
C GLU A 42 8.87 3.56 -0.91
N ILE A 43 8.66 3.82 0.38
CA ILE A 43 7.33 3.69 1.01
C ILE A 43 6.41 4.80 0.47
N ALA A 44 6.92 6.01 0.31
CA ALA A 44 6.17 7.12 -0.24
C ALA A 44 5.74 6.85 -1.69
N GLU A 45 6.63 6.28 -2.52
CA GLU A 45 6.34 5.93 -3.91
C GLU A 45 5.31 4.80 -3.99
N ALA A 46 5.44 3.76 -3.16
CA ALA A 46 4.48 2.67 -3.06
C ALA A 46 3.07 3.19 -2.72
N LEU A 47 2.97 4.02 -1.67
CA LEU A 47 1.72 4.66 -1.25
C LEU A 47 1.14 5.54 -2.35
N ASN A 48 1.98 6.32 -3.06
CA ASN A 48 1.52 7.14 -4.18
C ASN A 48 0.98 6.29 -5.34
N HIS A 49 1.60 5.17 -5.64
CA HIS A 49 1.15 4.28 -6.71
C HIS A 49 -0.22 3.67 -6.38
N ILE A 50 -0.47 3.36 -5.12
CA ILE A 50 -1.75 2.85 -4.63
C ILE A 50 -2.81 3.95 -4.63
N LEU A 51 -2.51 5.12 -4.07
CA LEU A 51 -3.42 6.27 -4.03
C LEU A 51 -3.73 6.79 -5.43
N GLY A 52 -2.77 6.74 -6.35
CA GLY A 52 -2.95 7.04 -7.77
C GLY A 52 -3.94 6.10 -8.44
N ASN A 53 -3.86 4.81 -8.14
CA ASN A 53 -4.83 3.81 -8.62
C ASN A 53 -6.22 3.99 -7.99
N VAL A 54 -6.32 4.38 -6.72
CA VAL A 54 -7.61 4.69 -6.06
C VAL A 54 -8.28 5.89 -6.73
N ARG A 55 -7.53 6.95 -7.06
CA ARG A 55 -8.06 8.12 -7.78
C ARG A 55 -8.57 7.78 -9.18
N GLN A 56 -7.94 6.84 -9.88
CA GLN A 56 -8.43 6.39 -11.20
C GLN A 56 -9.74 5.59 -11.08
N VAL A 57 -9.88 4.75 -10.05
CA VAL A 57 -11.12 3.99 -9.81
C VAL A 57 -12.27 4.92 -9.38
N ASP A 58 -12.00 5.94 -8.55
CA ASP A 58 -13.04 6.91 -8.14
C ASP A 58 -13.52 7.77 -9.32
N ASN A 59 -12.61 8.15 -10.24
CA ASN A 59 -12.99 8.84 -11.48
C ASN A 59 -13.78 7.94 -12.43
N ALA A 60 -13.43 6.65 -12.55
CA ALA A 60 -14.16 5.70 -13.38
C ALA A 60 -15.54 5.33 -12.80
N ALA A 61 -15.71 5.34 -11.48
CA ALA A 61 -16.99 5.11 -10.82
C ALA A 61 -17.96 6.31 -10.90
N ARG A 62 -17.46 7.49 -11.30
CA ARG A 62 -18.23 8.74 -11.41
C ARG A 62 -18.48 9.18 -12.85
N ALA A 63 -17.91 8.49 -13.84
CA ALA A 63 -18.14 8.67 -15.27
C ALA A 63 -19.25 7.71 -15.75
#